data_AF-A0A081A462-F1
#
_entry.id   AF-A0A081A462-F1
#
_cell.length_a   1.000
_cell.length_b   1.000
_cell.length_c   1.000
_cell.angle_alpha   90.00
_cell.angle_beta   90.00
_cell.angle_gamma   90.00
#
_symmetry.space_group_name_H-M   'P 1'
#
loop_
_entity.id
_entity.type
_entity.pdbx_description
1 polymer ?
#
loop_
_entity_poly.entity_id
_entity_poly.type
_entity_poly.pdbx_seq_one_letter_code
_entity_poly.pdbx_strand_id
1 'polypeptide(L)'
;MSSIWYAPQEAALLLVSIATTVGSYEFSWLAFRILHRVETLFKYYEEPNSESQESIHSSRASNGSAREEDISFLIDSQQCVVTSLAQVLFYRGNQWLAALILALPTSMVFVGIDGKALNQIRPTNQSLETFVWAYLIPTKYVAALCGWFAPSWIWMVLILWQSEVFSVMAMLVQQCPIAVFTCTDNTNSNYLLTVFAVGYIVILLVCTLTSVERVLVVQAALAITGFSFIHGLGLSMVALLDVSDLERSRSIVTLLLTIFWAAQTCAYVWKRLAAPWWGHSTPLCTRISTQLDMESLLVAIGVGASITVVALHFNSPFGGENVGVYTLLAALGIICMQLGEIILELWGQAAGVKHTGRSLPGNRGLLERTTVVVAGVIVFLPYLAAQSIN
;
A
#
# COMPACT_ATOMS: atom_id res chain seq x y z
N MET A 1 10.14 -9.00 30.23
CA MET A 1 10.22 -8.40 28.88
C MET A 1 10.42 -9.52 27.87
N SER A 2 9.33 -10.15 27.43
CA SER A 2 9.36 -10.98 26.23
C SER A 2 9.60 -10.04 25.05
N SER A 3 10.76 -10.15 24.41
CA SER A 3 11.10 -9.28 23.28
C SER A 3 10.07 -9.43 22.15
N ILE A 4 9.81 -8.36 21.40
CA ILE A 4 9.04 -8.35 20.13
C ILE A 4 9.33 -9.57 19.22
N TRP A 5 10.54 -10.13 19.30
CA TRP A 5 10.95 -11.33 18.57
C TRP A 5 10.24 -12.64 18.98
N TYR A 6 9.57 -12.68 20.13
CA TYR A 6 8.83 -13.86 20.60
C TYR A 6 7.37 -13.90 20.13
N ALA A 7 6.88 -12.83 19.48
CA ALA A 7 5.52 -12.76 19.00
C ALA A 7 5.49 -12.40 17.49
N PRO A 8 5.59 -13.40 16.59
CA PRO A 8 5.69 -13.16 15.14
C PRO A 8 4.49 -12.41 14.55
N GLN A 9 3.32 -12.49 15.18
CA GLN A 9 2.13 -11.71 14.81
C GLN A 9 2.32 -10.22 15.03
N GLU A 10 2.92 -9.83 16.16
CA GLU A 10 3.20 -8.45 16.52
C GLU A 10 4.16 -7.80 15.52
N ALA A 11 5.21 -8.54 15.14
CA ALA A 11 6.13 -8.14 14.10
C ALA A 11 5.43 -8.01 12.74
N ALA A 12 4.54 -8.95 12.38
CA ALA A 12 3.79 -8.87 11.14
C ALA A 12 2.85 -7.66 11.11
N LEU A 13 2.10 -7.40 12.18
CA LEU A 13 1.23 -6.23 12.28
C LEU A 13 2.00 -4.92 12.18
N LEU A 14 3.11 -4.83 12.91
CA LEU A 14 4.03 -3.69 12.86
C LEU A 14 4.55 -3.47 11.42
N LEU A 15 5.06 -4.53 10.78
CA LEU A 15 5.63 -4.45 9.44
C LEU A 15 4.58 -4.07 8.39
N VAL A 16 3.37 -4.64 8.47
CA VAL A 16 2.27 -4.28 7.56
C VAL A 16 1.88 -2.82 7.75
N SER A 17 1.81 -2.34 9.00
CA SER A 17 1.45 -0.94 9.30
C SER A 17 2.51 0.05 8.83
N ILE A 18 3.79 -0.29 9.00
CA ILE A 18 4.90 0.49 8.44
C ILE A 18 4.83 0.47 6.90
N ALA A 19 4.59 -0.70 6.31
CA ALA A 19 4.50 -0.87 4.87
C ALA A 19 3.34 -0.09 4.23
N THR A 20 2.15 -0.10 4.84
CA THR A 20 0.99 0.69 4.36
C THR A 20 1.24 2.18 4.50
N THR A 21 1.84 2.60 5.62
CA THR A 21 2.16 4.01 5.87
C THR A 21 3.19 4.55 4.86
N VAL A 22 4.30 3.83 4.66
CA VAL A 22 5.30 4.21 3.65
C VAL A 22 4.74 4.10 2.23
N GLY A 23 3.86 3.11 1.99
CA GLY A 23 3.13 3.00 0.74
C GLY A 23 2.25 4.22 0.46
N SER A 24 1.51 4.71 1.45
CA SER A 24 0.71 5.93 1.35
C SER A 24 1.56 7.17 1.13
N TYR A 25 2.76 7.21 1.71
CA TYR A 25 3.73 8.25 1.41
C TYR A 25 4.18 8.23 -0.06
N GLU A 26 4.62 7.09 -0.59
CA GLU A 26 5.01 6.96 -2.00
C GLU A 26 3.84 7.27 -2.94
N PHE A 27 2.64 6.81 -2.59
CA PHE A 27 1.42 7.11 -3.34
C PHE A 27 1.06 8.60 -3.30
N SER A 28 1.30 9.30 -2.19
CA SER A 28 1.01 10.75 -2.12
C SER A 28 1.82 11.54 -3.14
N TRP A 29 3.06 11.14 -3.42
CA TRP A 29 3.90 11.74 -4.45
C TRP A 29 3.41 11.42 -5.87
N LEU A 30 2.95 10.19 -6.11
CA LEU A 30 2.30 9.82 -7.38
C LEU A 30 1.03 10.65 -7.59
N ALA A 31 0.16 10.69 -6.60
CA ALA A 31 -1.10 11.40 -6.66
C ALA A 31 -0.87 12.91 -6.86
N PHE A 32 0.11 13.49 -6.17
CA PHE A 32 0.51 14.88 -6.36
C PHE A 32 0.98 15.16 -7.80
N ARG A 33 1.80 14.28 -8.39
CA ARG A 33 2.26 14.40 -9.78
C ARG A 33 1.11 14.29 -10.79
N ILE A 34 0.21 13.33 -10.59
CA ILE A 34 -1.00 13.18 -11.41
C ILE A 34 -1.84 14.45 -11.33
N LEU A 35 -2.06 14.96 -10.12
CA LEU A 35 -2.86 16.15 -9.88
C LEU A 35 -2.29 17.38 -10.58
N HIS A 36 -0.98 17.59 -10.44
CA HIS A 36 -0.29 18.71 -11.09
C HIS A 36 -0.36 18.60 -12.62
N ARG A 37 -0.16 17.40 -13.19
CA ARG A 37 -0.31 17.17 -14.64
C ARG A 37 -1.72 17.52 -15.11
N VAL A 38 -2.74 17.06 -14.40
CA VAL A 38 -4.15 17.36 -14.72
C VAL A 38 -4.43 18.87 -14.62
N GLU A 39 -3.95 19.54 -13.58
CA GLU A 39 -4.12 20.98 -13.42
C GLU A 39 -3.45 21.77 -14.55
N THR A 40 -2.23 21.39 -14.96
CA THR A 40 -1.53 22.03 -16.09
C THR A 40 -2.27 21.85 -17.40
N LEU A 41 -2.91 20.68 -17.61
CA LEU A 41 -3.74 20.43 -18.78
C LEU A 41 -4.98 21.32 -18.78
N PHE A 42 -5.67 21.45 -17.63
CA PHE A 42 -6.83 22.34 -17.53
C PHE A 42 -6.47 23.80 -17.82
N LYS A 43 -5.35 24.31 -17.27
CA LYS A 43 -4.86 25.67 -17.57
C LYS A 43 -4.60 25.87 -19.06
N TYR A 44 -4.00 24.88 -19.73
CA TYR A 44 -3.71 24.94 -21.16
C TYR A 44 -4.98 25.06 -22.03
N TYR A 45 -6.07 24.36 -21.67
CA TYR A 45 -7.31 24.40 -22.44
C TYR A 45 -8.16 25.64 -22.21
N GLU A 46 -7.99 26.32 -21.07
CA GLU A 46 -8.76 27.52 -20.73
C GLU A 46 -8.18 28.84 -21.27
N GLU A 47 -6.91 28.86 -21.66
CA GLU A 47 -6.25 30.04 -22.25
C GLU A 47 -6.00 29.85 -23.77
N PRO A 48 -7.03 29.86 -24.63
CA PRO A 48 -6.86 29.61 -26.06
C PRO A 48 -6.18 30.76 -26.83
N ASN A 49 -5.96 31.93 -26.22
CA ASN A 49 -5.56 33.16 -26.92
C ASN A 49 -4.13 33.66 -26.62
N SER A 50 -3.25 32.87 -26.01
CA SER A 50 -1.82 33.22 -26.03
C SER A 50 -1.22 32.75 -27.36
N GLU A 51 -0.42 33.61 -28.02
CA GLU A 51 0.34 33.36 -29.27
C GLU A 51 1.24 32.10 -29.25
N SER A 52 1.21 31.33 -28.16
CA SER A 52 1.96 30.09 -27.94
C SER A 52 1.38 28.86 -28.65
N GLN A 53 0.11 28.85 -29.09
CA GLN A 53 -0.53 27.66 -29.70
C GLN A 53 0.08 27.24 -31.05
N GLU A 54 0.54 28.18 -31.89
CA GLU A 54 1.16 27.84 -33.19
C GLU A 54 2.57 27.24 -33.04
N SER A 55 3.34 27.65 -32.03
CA SER A 55 4.67 27.07 -31.76
C SER A 55 4.60 25.64 -31.21
N ILE A 56 3.49 25.28 -30.54
CA ILE A 56 3.32 23.98 -29.87
C ILE A 56 2.89 22.89 -30.86
N HIS A 57 2.05 23.20 -31.85
CA HIS A 57 1.66 22.22 -32.86
C HIS A 57 2.81 21.82 -33.79
N SER A 58 3.74 22.75 -34.08
CA SER A 58 4.98 22.47 -34.82
C SER A 58 5.99 21.63 -34.00
N SER A 59 6.03 21.82 -32.67
CA SER A 59 7.00 21.16 -31.78
C SER A 59 6.55 19.79 -31.23
N ARG A 60 5.24 19.49 -31.26
CA ARG A 60 4.67 18.23 -30.73
C ARG A 60 5.03 17.01 -31.59
N ALA A 61 5.39 17.23 -32.86
CA ALA A 61 5.81 16.16 -33.77
C ALA A 61 7.29 15.75 -33.60
N SER A 62 8.13 16.57 -32.93
CA SER A 62 9.58 16.30 -32.81
C SER A 62 10.14 16.19 -31.38
N ASN A 63 9.50 16.76 -30.35
CA ASN A 63 10.10 16.93 -29.01
C ASN A 63 9.32 16.33 -27.82
N GLY A 64 8.46 15.34 -28.05
CA GLY A 64 7.61 14.76 -27.00
C GLY A 64 8.35 14.21 -25.76
N SER A 65 9.57 13.68 -25.92
CA SER A 65 10.34 13.10 -24.81
C SER A 65 11.08 14.14 -23.96
N ALA A 66 11.62 15.20 -24.57
CA ALA A 66 12.47 16.17 -23.88
C ALA A 66 11.68 17.07 -22.91
N ARG A 67 10.42 17.40 -23.24
CA ARG A 67 9.58 18.27 -22.40
C ARG A 67 8.93 17.55 -21.23
N GLU A 68 8.70 16.23 -21.34
CA GLU A 68 8.26 15.41 -20.21
C GLU A 68 9.37 15.27 -19.16
N GLU A 69 10.63 15.21 -19.61
CA GLU A 69 11.81 15.25 -18.74
C GLU A 69 11.93 16.60 -18.00
N ASP A 70 11.75 17.74 -18.67
CA ASP A 70 11.83 19.06 -18.02
C ASP A 70 10.73 19.30 -16.95
N ILE A 71 9.49 18.86 -17.20
CA ILE A 71 8.40 18.96 -16.22
C ILE A 71 8.64 17.99 -15.05
N SER A 72 9.17 16.78 -15.33
CA SER A 72 9.56 15.84 -14.29
C SER A 72 10.70 16.38 -13.42
N PHE A 73 11.65 17.10 -14.03
CA PHE A 73 12.80 17.70 -13.38
C PHE A 73 12.42 18.90 -12.49
N LEU A 74 11.42 19.70 -12.90
CA LEU A 74 10.90 20.80 -12.09
C LEU A 74 10.13 20.31 -10.85
N ILE A 75 9.36 19.22 -10.99
CA ILE A 75 8.68 18.55 -9.86
C ILE A 75 9.67 17.77 -8.98
N ASP A 76 10.83 17.38 -9.52
CA ASP A 76 11.94 16.77 -8.77
C ASP A 76 12.72 17.78 -7.90
N SER A 77 12.43 19.10 -8.00
CA SER A 77 12.87 20.04 -6.96
C SER A 77 12.03 19.82 -5.69
N GLN A 78 12.47 18.87 -4.86
CA GLN A 78 11.82 18.33 -3.66
C GLN A 78 11.46 19.39 -2.60
N GLN A 79 10.43 20.19 -2.86
CA GLN A 79 9.73 20.94 -1.85
C GLN A 79 8.69 20.02 -1.21
N CYS A 80 9.05 19.43 -0.09
CA CYS A 80 8.14 18.75 0.82
C CYS A 80 7.76 19.67 1.97
N VAL A 81 6.77 19.27 2.76
CA VAL A 81 6.28 20.05 3.92
C VAL A 81 7.42 20.48 4.84
N VAL A 82 8.37 19.58 5.09
CA VAL A 82 9.54 19.85 5.93
C VAL A 82 10.48 20.91 5.34
N THR A 83 10.53 21.11 4.02
CA THR A 83 11.51 21.99 3.37
C THR A 83 11.40 23.44 3.86
N SER A 84 10.19 23.98 3.95
CA SER A 84 9.95 25.35 4.42
C SER A 84 10.35 25.53 5.89
N LEU A 85 10.07 24.53 6.73
CA LEU A 85 10.42 24.57 8.15
C LEU A 85 11.92 24.34 8.39
N ALA A 86 12.54 23.47 7.60
CA ALA A 86 13.98 23.18 7.70
C ALA A 86 14.82 24.43 7.42
N GLN A 87 14.39 25.27 6.46
CA GLN A 87 15.06 26.54 6.16
C GLN A 87 14.96 27.56 7.31
N VAL A 88 13.85 27.57 8.06
CA VAL A 88 13.63 28.50 9.17
C VAL A 88 14.29 28.02 10.46
N LEU A 89 14.17 26.72 10.77
CA LEU A 89 14.56 26.16 12.07
C LEU A 89 16.01 25.67 12.12
N PHE A 90 16.62 25.28 10.99
CA PHE A 90 17.95 24.65 10.99
C PHE A 90 18.94 25.36 10.08
N TYR A 91 20.08 25.76 10.66
CA TYR A 91 21.21 26.30 9.94
C TYR A 91 21.73 25.23 8.95
N ARG A 92 21.61 25.48 7.63
CA ARG A 92 21.89 24.58 6.48
C ARG A 92 20.70 23.83 5.87
N GLY A 93 19.47 23.99 6.35
CA GLY A 93 18.29 23.43 5.67
C GLY A 93 18.29 21.90 5.58
N ASN A 94 18.85 21.21 6.59
CA ASN A 94 18.89 19.75 6.61
C ASN A 94 17.49 19.18 6.88
N GLN A 95 16.80 18.81 5.79
CA GLN A 95 15.43 18.30 5.80
C GLN A 95 15.27 17.03 6.65
N TRP A 96 16.24 16.11 6.61
CA TRP A 96 16.19 14.87 7.38
C TRP A 96 16.21 15.11 8.89
N LEU A 97 17.12 15.98 9.34
CA LEU A 97 17.21 16.32 10.76
C LEU A 97 15.92 17.03 11.22
N ALA A 98 15.40 17.95 10.41
CA ALA A 98 14.15 18.64 10.69
C ALA A 98 12.97 17.67 10.79
N ALA A 99 12.84 16.73 9.84
CA ALA A 99 11.78 15.73 9.84
C ALA A 99 11.86 14.80 11.06
N LEU A 100 13.06 14.32 11.42
CA LEU A 100 13.27 13.47 12.59
C LEU A 100 12.85 14.15 13.90
N ILE A 101 13.17 15.44 14.04
CA ILE A 101 12.85 16.24 15.22
C ILE A 101 11.35 16.57 15.27
N LEU A 102 10.76 16.96 14.14
CA LEU A 102 9.34 17.30 14.05
C LEU A 102 8.43 16.06 14.14
N ALA A 103 8.91 14.89 13.73
CA ALA A 103 8.15 13.64 13.83
C ALA A 103 7.93 13.19 15.28
N LEU A 104 8.84 13.51 16.21
CA LEU A 104 8.72 13.16 17.63
C LEU A 104 7.48 13.78 18.31
N PRO A 105 7.27 15.11 18.32
CA PRO A 105 6.08 15.69 18.94
C PRO A 105 4.80 15.27 18.22
N THR A 106 4.82 15.18 16.88
CA THR A 106 3.66 14.71 16.12
C THR A 106 3.28 13.28 16.51
N SER A 107 4.25 12.35 16.58
CA SER A 107 3.97 10.98 16.98
C SER A 107 3.51 10.87 18.43
N MET A 108 4.06 11.67 19.35
CA MET A 108 3.61 11.71 20.74
C MET A 108 2.13 12.13 20.87
N VAL A 109 1.66 13.06 20.05
CA VAL A 109 0.24 13.46 20.02
C VAL A 109 -0.64 12.29 19.60
N PHE A 110 -0.32 11.63 18.49
CA PHE A 110 -1.13 10.51 17.98
C PHE A 110 -1.07 9.27 18.88
N VAL A 111 0.11 8.95 19.43
CA VAL A 111 0.27 7.90 20.44
C VAL A 111 -0.57 8.22 21.70
N GLY A 112 -0.66 9.49 22.11
CA GLY A 112 -1.51 9.91 23.22
C GLY A 112 -3.01 9.78 22.93
N ILE A 113 -3.43 10.11 21.69
CA ILE A 113 -4.82 9.95 21.24
C ILE A 113 -5.20 8.46 21.28
N ASP A 114 -4.39 7.60 20.65
CA ASP A 114 -4.65 6.17 20.60
C ASP A 114 -4.55 5.53 21.98
N GLY A 115 -3.55 5.89 22.78
CA GLY A 115 -3.41 5.40 24.16
C GLY A 115 -4.61 5.76 25.03
N LYS A 116 -5.22 6.93 24.82
CA LYS A 116 -6.46 7.32 25.51
C LYS A 116 -7.66 6.51 25.00
N ALA A 117 -7.79 6.31 23.69
CA ALA A 117 -8.84 5.48 23.10
C ALA A 117 -8.75 4.03 23.60
N LEU A 118 -7.55 3.47 23.66
CA LEU A 118 -7.28 2.12 24.18
C LEU A 118 -7.59 1.96 25.66
N ASN A 119 -7.31 2.98 26.47
CA ASN A 119 -7.69 2.97 27.87
C ASN A 119 -9.21 2.86 28.08
N GLN A 120 -10.02 3.32 27.11
CA GLN A 120 -11.47 3.17 27.15
C GLN A 120 -11.92 1.75 26.74
N ILE A 121 -11.15 1.09 25.86
CA ILE A 121 -11.42 -0.25 25.32
C ILE A 121 -10.59 -1.30 26.08
N ARG A 122 -10.24 -1.04 27.34
CA ARG A 122 -9.15 -1.71 28.08
C ARG A 122 -9.21 -3.24 27.92
N PRO A 123 -8.21 -3.87 27.30
CA PRO A 123 -8.09 -5.32 27.27
C PRO A 123 -7.72 -5.83 28.67
N THR A 124 -8.38 -6.88 29.11
CA THR A 124 -8.20 -7.50 30.44
C THR A 124 -6.83 -8.17 30.62
N ASN A 125 -6.06 -8.33 29.54
CA ASN A 125 -4.82 -9.10 29.50
C ASN A 125 -3.57 -8.20 29.50
N GLN A 126 -2.79 -8.31 30.57
CA GLN A 126 -1.58 -7.52 30.83
C GLN A 126 -0.47 -7.68 29.76
N SER A 127 -0.45 -8.81 29.04
CA SER A 127 0.47 -9.04 27.92
C SER A 127 0.15 -8.16 26.70
N LEU A 128 -1.13 -7.88 26.44
CA LEU A 128 -1.57 -7.09 25.30
C LEU A 128 -1.18 -5.60 25.45
N GLU A 129 -1.14 -5.10 26.69
CA GLU A 129 -0.81 -3.70 26.98
C GLU A 129 0.63 -3.35 26.56
N THR A 130 1.59 -4.21 26.88
CA THR A 130 3.00 -3.96 26.52
C THR A 130 3.18 -3.98 25.00
N PHE A 131 2.48 -4.89 24.31
CA PHE A 131 2.50 -4.98 22.85
C PHE A 131 1.93 -3.73 22.19
N VAL A 132 0.77 -3.26 22.66
CA VAL A 132 0.07 -2.11 22.07
C VAL A 132 0.98 -0.88 22.01
N TRP A 133 1.74 -0.60 23.08
CA TRP A 133 2.71 0.49 23.07
C TRP A 133 3.91 0.22 22.16
N ALA A 134 4.40 -1.03 22.14
CA ALA A 134 5.50 -1.45 21.29
C ALA A 134 5.15 -1.39 19.79
N TYR A 135 3.87 -1.51 19.45
CA TYR A 135 3.31 -1.33 18.10
C TYR A 135 3.04 0.15 17.78
N LEU A 136 2.35 0.88 18.67
CA LEU A 136 1.92 2.26 18.44
C LEU A 136 3.09 3.21 18.27
N ILE A 137 4.08 3.16 19.16
CA ILE A 137 5.20 4.11 19.15
C ILE A 137 5.93 4.11 17.79
N PRO A 138 6.44 2.98 17.27
CA PRO A 138 7.14 2.97 16.00
C PRO A 138 6.22 3.26 14.79
N THR A 139 4.99 2.75 14.77
CA THR A 139 4.08 3.00 13.64
C THR A 139 3.71 4.47 13.50
N LYS A 140 3.37 5.14 14.62
CA LYS A 140 3.06 6.58 14.62
C LYS A 140 4.29 7.44 14.34
N TYR A 141 5.47 7.01 14.78
CA TYR A 141 6.70 7.71 14.44
C TYR A 141 6.99 7.66 12.94
N VAL A 142 6.85 6.48 12.31
CA VAL A 142 7.00 6.34 10.85
C VAL A 142 5.92 7.13 10.12
N ALA A 143 4.67 7.11 10.58
CA ALA A 143 3.58 7.90 9.99
C ALA A 143 3.84 9.41 10.06
N ALA A 144 4.32 9.91 11.20
CA ALA A 144 4.72 11.29 11.36
C ALA A 144 5.88 11.65 10.41
N LEU A 145 6.91 10.81 10.32
CA LEU A 145 8.04 11.01 9.43
C LEU A 145 7.61 11.06 7.95
N CYS A 146 6.79 10.09 7.54
CA CYS A 146 6.17 10.04 6.20
C CYS A 146 5.32 11.29 5.92
N GLY A 147 4.53 11.76 6.89
CA GLY A 147 3.75 12.98 6.78
C GLY A 147 4.61 14.22 6.57
N TRP A 148 5.72 14.36 7.29
CA TRP A 148 6.63 15.50 7.14
C TRP A 148 7.37 15.52 5.79
N PHE A 149 7.59 14.37 5.17
CA PHE A 149 8.12 14.26 3.81
C PHE A 149 7.06 14.34 2.72
N ALA A 150 5.78 14.46 3.07
CA ALA A 150 4.70 14.57 2.08
C ALA A 150 4.89 15.80 1.17
N PRO A 151 4.38 15.74 -0.08
CA PRO A 151 4.54 16.85 -1.03
C PRO A 151 3.77 18.11 -0.64
N SER A 152 2.69 17.99 0.14
CA SER A 152 1.92 19.14 0.63
C SER A 152 1.33 18.87 2.01
N TRP A 153 0.92 19.94 2.70
CA TRP A 153 0.27 19.86 4.01
C TRP A 153 -1.03 19.03 3.97
N ILE A 154 -1.74 19.08 2.84
CA ILE A 154 -2.97 18.29 2.63
C ILE A 154 -2.62 16.80 2.65
N TRP A 155 -1.59 16.40 1.90
CA TRP A 155 -1.13 15.00 1.86
C TRP A 155 -0.55 14.55 3.21
N MET A 156 0.13 15.43 3.95
CA MET A 156 0.56 15.14 5.32
C MET A 156 -0.64 14.77 6.21
N VAL A 157 -1.70 15.61 6.22
CA VAL A 157 -2.92 15.36 7.00
C VAL A 157 -3.59 14.06 6.56
N LEU A 158 -3.68 13.80 5.25
CA LEU A 158 -4.26 12.57 4.72
C LEU A 158 -3.46 11.34 5.13
N ILE A 159 -2.12 11.35 5.03
CA ILE A 159 -1.28 10.21 5.44
C ILE A 159 -1.47 9.90 6.93
N LEU A 160 -1.42 10.94 7.78
CA LEU A 160 -1.62 10.78 9.21
C LEU A 160 -3.00 10.20 9.52
N TRP A 161 -4.06 10.79 8.94
CA TRP A 161 -5.43 10.29 9.12
C TRP A 161 -5.62 8.86 8.63
N GLN A 162 -5.09 8.52 7.45
CA GLN A 162 -5.18 7.17 6.92
C GLN A 162 -4.46 6.15 7.82
N SER A 163 -3.30 6.53 8.38
CA SER A 163 -2.56 5.71 9.35
C SER A 163 -3.33 5.52 10.66
N GLU A 164 -4.04 6.55 11.14
CA GLU A 164 -4.93 6.46 12.30
C GLU A 164 -6.08 5.47 12.05
N VAL A 165 -6.82 5.66 10.95
CA VAL A 165 -7.93 4.77 10.58
C VAL A 165 -7.44 3.32 10.47
N PHE A 166 -6.29 3.11 9.82
CA PHE A 166 -5.70 1.78 9.70
C PHE A 166 -5.30 1.19 11.05
N SER A 167 -4.72 1.98 11.96
CA SER A 167 -4.31 1.51 13.29
C SER A 167 -5.52 1.06 14.11
N VAL A 168 -6.60 1.84 14.10
CA VAL A 168 -7.86 1.48 14.78
C VAL A 168 -8.43 0.20 14.17
N MET A 169 -8.46 0.09 12.84
CA MET A 169 -8.92 -1.13 12.17
C MET A 169 -8.08 -2.35 12.51
N ALA A 170 -6.76 -2.22 12.45
CA ALA A 170 -5.82 -3.27 12.81
C ALA A 170 -6.10 -3.78 14.22
N MET A 171 -6.26 -2.88 15.19
CA MET A 171 -6.59 -3.25 16.57
C MET A 171 -7.95 -3.93 16.69
N LEU A 172 -8.98 -3.45 16.00
CA LEU A 172 -10.30 -4.06 15.99
C LEU A 172 -10.28 -5.46 15.38
N VAL A 173 -9.53 -5.68 14.30
CA VAL A 173 -9.36 -6.99 13.66
C VAL A 173 -8.63 -7.98 14.57
N GLN A 174 -7.69 -7.50 15.39
CA GLN A 174 -7.01 -8.35 16.37
C GLN A 174 -7.92 -8.76 17.54
N GLN A 175 -8.90 -7.93 17.90
CA GLN A 175 -9.90 -8.27 18.91
C GLN A 175 -10.99 -9.20 18.36
N CYS A 176 -11.38 -8.97 17.11
CA CYS A 176 -12.42 -9.72 16.42
C CYS A 176 -11.93 -10.06 15.01
N PRO A 177 -11.33 -11.25 14.80
CA PRO A 177 -10.81 -11.66 13.50
C PRO A 177 -11.93 -11.60 12.46
N ILE A 178 -11.68 -10.97 11.31
CA ILE A 178 -12.67 -10.83 10.22
C ILE A 178 -13.19 -12.20 9.74
N ALA A 179 -12.39 -13.24 9.92
CA ALA A 179 -12.78 -14.60 9.59
C ALA A 179 -13.90 -15.14 10.51
N VAL A 180 -14.12 -14.62 11.72
CA VAL A 180 -15.09 -15.13 12.69
C VAL A 180 -16.24 -14.13 12.83
N PHE A 181 -17.39 -14.42 12.22
CA PHE A 181 -18.56 -13.52 12.21
C PHE A 181 -19.27 -13.36 13.57
N THR A 182 -18.93 -14.19 14.55
CA THR A 182 -19.55 -14.19 15.88
C THR A 182 -18.49 -13.98 16.96
N CYS A 183 -18.14 -12.73 17.21
CA CYS A 183 -17.43 -12.38 18.43
C CYS A 183 -18.44 -12.38 19.59
N THR A 184 -18.10 -13.10 20.67
CA THR A 184 -19.01 -13.44 21.79
C THR A 184 -19.36 -12.25 22.69
N ASP A 185 -18.75 -11.09 22.48
CA ASP A 185 -19.06 -9.87 23.19
C ASP A 185 -19.84 -8.91 22.28
N ASN A 186 -20.73 -8.11 22.88
CA ASN A 186 -21.66 -7.12 22.28
C ASN A 186 -21.06 -6.09 21.28
N THR A 187 -19.83 -6.27 20.83
CA THR A 187 -19.23 -5.52 19.73
C THR A 187 -19.88 -5.90 18.40
N ASN A 188 -20.88 -5.13 18.00
CA ASN A 188 -21.51 -5.20 16.68
C ASN A 188 -20.45 -5.25 15.56
N SER A 189 -20.50 -6.25 14.68
CA SER A 189 -19.63 -6.39 13.48
C SER A 189 -19.58 -5.12 12.61
N ASN A 190 -20.56 -4.23 12.76
CA ASN A 190 -20.65 -2.93 12.11
C ASN A 190 -19.53 -1.94 12.48
N TYR A 191 -18.74 -2.16 13.54
CA TYR A 191 -17.68 -1.20 13.94
C TYR A 191 -16.58 -1.06 12.88
N LEU A 192 -16.13 -2.17 12.26
CA LEU A 192 -15.16 -2.11 11.16
C LEU A 192 -15.73 -1.34 9.96
N LEU A 193 -16.98 -1.58 9.57
CA LEU A 193 -17.59 -0.80 8.49
C LEU A 193 -17.72 0.68 8.87
N THR A 194 -18.05 0.97 10.13
CA THR A 194 -18.23 2.35 10.62
C THR A 194 -16.92 3.12 10.62
N VAL A 195 -15.84 2.55 11.15
CA VAL A 195 -14.51 3.21 11.16
C VAL A 195 -14.03 3.44 9.71
N PHE A 196 -14.37 2.53 8.78
CA PHE A 196 -13.98 2.64 7.39
C PHE A 196 -14.75 3.79 6.75
N ALA A 197 -16.07 3.79 6.89
CA ALA A 197 -16.95 4.83 6.36
C ALA A 197 -16.59 6.23 6.93
N VAL A 198 -16.33 6.34 8.23
CA VAL A 198 -15.84 7.58 8.85
C VAL A 198 -14.50 8.02 8.24
N GLY A 199 -13.59 7.07 8.02
CA GLY A 199 -12.34 7.31 7.29
C GLY A 199 -12.56 7.96 5.92
N TYR A 200 -13.49 7.44 5.11
CA TYR A 200 -13.83 8.00 3.80
C TYR A 200 -14.45 9.38 3.90
N ILE A 201 -15.40 9.56 4.82
CA ILE A 201 -16.09 10.85 5.00
C ILE A 201 -15.09 11.94 5.34
N VAL A 202 -14.13 11.67 6.23
CA VAL A 202 -13.10 12.65 6.60
C VAL A 202 -12.13 12.91 5.44
N ILE A 203 -11.73 11.88 4.68
CA ILE A 203 -10.90 12.07 3.47
C ILE A 203 -11.62 12.98 2.47
N LEU A 204 -12.89 12.69 2.18
CA LEU A 204 -13.72 13.50 1.30
C LEU A 204 -13.87 14.92 1.80
N LEU A 205 -14.12 15.10 3.11
CA LEU A 205 -14.22 16.42 3.72
C LEU A 205 -12.93 17.22 3.54
N VAL A 206 -11.77 16.63 3.85
CA VAL A 206 -10.46 17.28 3.66
C VAL A 206 -10.25 17.65 2.19
N CYS A 207 -10.55 16.76 1.25
CA CYS A 207 -10.48 17.07 -0.19
C CYS A 207 -11.40 18.24 -0.56
N THR A 208 -12.66 18.25 -0.12
CA THR A 208 -13.62 19.32 -0.43
C THR A 208 -13.22 20.68 0.14
N LEU A 209 -12.60 20.71 1.33
CA LEU A 209 -12.19 21.96 1.97
C LEU A 209 -10.90 22.54 1.40
N THR A 210 -10.07 21.72 0.76
CA THR A 210 -8.71 22.11 0.35
C THR A 210 -8.52 22.20 -1.17
N SER A 211 -9.40 21.57 -1.96
CA SER A 211 -9.24 21.51 -3.42
C SER A 211 -9.98 22.63 -4.12
N VAL A 212 -9.42 23.08 -5.25
CA VAL A 212 -10.16 23.89 -6.22
C VAL A 212 -11.18 23.01 -6.95
N GLU A 213 -12.38 23.53 -7.23
CA GLU A 213 -13.53 22.79 -7.80
C GLU A 213 -13.15 21.90 -9.00
N ARG A 214 -12.27 22.38 -9.88
CA ARG A 214 -11.87 21.72 -11.13
C ARG A 214 -11.06 20.44 -10.93
N VAL A 215 -10.34 20.37 -9.83
CA VAL A 215 -9.38 19.30 -9.53
C VAL A 215 -9.88 18.43 -8.37
N LEU A 216 -10.94 18.85 -7.69
CA LEU A 216 -11.56 18.17 -6.56
C LEU A 216 -11.88 16.70 -6.84
N VAL A 217 -12.54 16.40 -7.97
CA VAL A 217 -12.94 15.02 -8.31
C VAL A 217 -11.72 14.11 -8.46
N VAL A 218 -10.68 14.60 -9.11
CA VAL A 218 -9.43 13.85 -9.31
C VAL A 218 -8.69 13.66 -7.99
N GLN A 219 -8.58 14.70 -7.18
CA GLN A 219 -7.95 14.62 -5.86
C GLN A 219 -8.69 13.63 -4.94
N ALA A 220 -10.01 13.72 -4.87
CA ALA A 220 -10.85 12.85 -4.06
C ALA A 220 -10.78 11.40 -4.56
N ALA A 221 -10.83 11.17 -5.88
CA ALA A 221 -10.71 9.84 -6.46
C ALA A 221 -9.33 9.22 -6.15
N LEU A 222 -8.24 9.97 -6.29
CA LEU A 222 -6.90 9.50 -5.94
C LEU A 222 -6.77 9.22 -4.44
N ALA A 223 -7.27 10.10 -3.57
CA ALA A 223 -7.20 9.90 -2.13
C ALA A 223 -8.01 8.65 -1.68
N ILE A 224 -9.21 8.46 -2.23
CA ILE A 224 -10.04 7.30 -1.96
C ILE A 224 -9.41 6.03 -2.50
N THR A 225 -8.97 6.02 -3.76
CA THR A 225 -8.40 4.82 -4.38
C THR A 225 -7.09 4.43 -3.69
N GLY A 226 -6.22 5.39 -3.37
CA GLY A 226 -5.02 5.16 -2.57
C GLY A 226 -5.33 4.60 -1.19
N PHE A 227 -6.31 5.17 -0.48
CA PHE A 227 -6.72 4.65 0.83
C PHE A 227 -7.26 3.22 0.73
N SER A 228 -8.22 2.98 -0.17
CA SER A 228 -8.85 1.67 -0.37
C SER A 228 -7.81 0.61 -0.75
N PHE A 229 -6.92 0.96 -1.67
CA PHE A 229 -5.97 0.02 -2.24
C PHE A 229 -4.81 -0.24 -1.28
N ILE A 230 -4.22 0.78 -0.65
CA ILE A 230 -3.05 0.57 0.22
C ILE A 230 -3.49 0.02 1.57
N HIS A 231 -4.43 0.68 2.24
CA HIS A 231 -4.86 0.29 3.58
C HIS A 231 -5.87 -0.84 3.56
N GLY A 232 -6.79 -0.87 2.59
CA GLY A 232 -7.73 -1.99 2.45
C GLY A 232 -7.03 -3.30 2.11
N LEU A 233 -6.08 -3.28 1.17
CA LEU A 233 -5.23 -4.44 0.94
C LEU A 233 -4.40 -4.74 2.19
N GLY A 234 -3.73 -3.76 2.81
CA GLY A 234 -2.97 -3.99 4.03
C GLY A 234 -3.77 -4.66 5.14
N LEU A 235 -5.04 -4.27 5.29
CA LEU A 235 -5.94 -4.84 6.29
C LEU A 235 -6.25 -6.31 5.97
N SER A 236 -6.26 -6.69 4.70
CA SER A 236 -6.42 -8.09 4.30
C SER A 236 -5.29 -9.00 4.80
N MET A 237 -4.06 -8.49 4.86
CA MET A 237 -2.94 -9.21 5.46
C MET A 237 -3.09 -9.31 6.98
N VAL A 238 -3.54 -8.24 7.63
CA VAL A 238 -3.81 -8.25 9.09
C VAL A 238 -4.92 -9.25 9.43
N ALA A 239 -5.93 -9.37 8.57
CA ALA A 239 -7.04 -10.30 8.74
C ALA A 239 -6.60 -11.78 8.69
N LEU A 240 -5.48 -12.10 8.04
CA LEU A 240 -4.89 -13.45 8.07
C LEU A 240 -4.16 -13.77 9.37
N LEU A 241 -3.82 -12.76 10.16
CA LEU A 241 -3.13 -12.94 11.44
C LEU A 241 -4.16 -13.26 12.52
N ASP A 242 -4.59 -14.52 12.57
CA ASP A 242 -5.39 -15.02 13.68
C ASP A 242 -4.54 -15.12 14.96
N VAL A 243 -4.98 -14.44 16.01
CA VAL A 243 -4.35 -14.39 17.33
C VAL A 243 -4.50 -15.72 18.08
N SER A 244 -5.57 -16.48 17.79
CA SER A 244 -5.92 -17.69 18.54
C SER A 244 -5.04 -18.90 18.20
N ASP A 245 -4.54 -19.00 16.96
CA ASP A 245 -3.69 -20.10 16.49
C ASP A 245 -2.41 -19.59 15.82
N LEU A 246 -1.40 -19.35 16.66
CA LEU A 246 -0.07 -18.83 16.30
C LEU A 246 0.68 -19.70 15.29
N GLU A 247 0.60 -21.03 15.43
CA GLU A 247 1.36 -21.94 14.57
C GLU A 247 0.75 -22.00 13.18
N ARG A 248 -0.59 -22.06 13.12
CA ARG A 248 -1.32 -22.02 11.86
C ARG A 248 -1.13 -20.70 11.14
N SER A 249 -1.31 -19.54 11.80
CA SER A 249 -1.17 -18.24 11.13
C SER A 249 0.25 -18.02 10.56
N ARG A 250 1.28 -18.43 11.31
CA ARG A 250 2.68 -18.39 10.84
C ARG A 250 2.89 -19.29 9.62
N SER A 251 2.37 -20.52 9.64
CA SER A 251 2.50 -21.43 8.51
C SER A 251 1.78 -20.90 7.26
N ILE A 252 0.61 -20.29 7.41
CA ILE A 252 -0.16 -19.71 6.31
C ILE A 252 0.59 -18.54 5.68
N VAL A 253 1.02 -17.57 6.49
CA VAL A 253 1.70 -16.36 6.00
C VAL A 253 3.02 -16.72 5.33
N THR A 254 3.81 -17.62 5.93
CA THR A 254 5.08 -18.06 5.34
C THR A 254 4.87 -18.82 4.04
N LEU A 255 3.85 -19.67 3.95
CA LEU A 255 3.50 -20.37 2.72
C LEU A 255 3.08 -19.40 1.62
N LEU A 256 2.14 -18.49 1.90
CA LEU A 256 1.65 -17.50 0.92
C LEU A 256 2.77 -16.62 0.41
N LEU A 257 3.62 -16.12 1.32
CA LEU A 257 4.79 -15.33 0.95
C LEU A 257 5.73 -16.13 0.05
N THR A 258 5.99 -17.39 0.38
CA THR A 258 6.85 -18.29 -0.42
C THR A 258 6.26 -18.52 -1.81
N ILE A 259 4.96 -18.79 -1.91
CA ILE A 259 4.26 -18.98 -3.19
C ILE A 259 4.40 -17.73 -4.06
N PHE A 260 4.08 -16.55 -3.53
CA PHE A 260 4.10 -15.32 -4.31
C PHE A 260 5.52 -14.91 -4.72
N TRP A 261 6.49 -15.01 -3.82
CA TRP A 261 7.89 -14.71 -4.15
C TRP A 261 8.46 -15.68 -5.18
N ALA A 262 8.20 -16.98 -5.03
CA ALA A 262 8.63 -17.98 -6.00
C ALA A 262 7.96 -17.76 -7.36
N ALA A 263 6.66 -17.49 -7.39
CA ALA A 263 5.93 -17.21 -8.61
C ALA A 263 6.49 -15.98 -9.35
N GLN A 264 6.77 -14.88 -8.65
CA GLN A 264 7.36 -13.68 -9.23
C GLN A 264 8.78 -13.90 -9.74
N THR A 265 9.63 -14.56 -8.95
CA THR A 265 11.02 -14.82 -9.33
C THR A 265 11.08 -15.76 -10.55
N CYS A 266 10.27 -16.81 -10.58
CA CYS A 266 10.19 -17.70 -11.74
C CYS A 266 9.64 -16.99 -12.99
N ALA A 267 8.62 -16.13 -12.85
CA ALA A 267 8.12 -15.33 -13.97
C ALA A 267 9.21 -14.38 -14.53
N TYR A 268 9.97 -13.73 -13.65
CA TYR A 268 11.08 -12.85 -14.04
C TYR A 268 12.20 -13.62 -14.73
N VAL A 269 12.62 -14.76 -14.16
CA VAL A 269 13.65 -15.63 -14.74
C VAL A 269 13.20 -16.17 -16.09
N TRP A 270 11.94 -16.60 -16.21
CA TRP A 270 11.38 -17.07 -17.47
C TRP A 270 11.46 -16.02 -18.57
N LYS A 271 11.00 -14.79 -18.30
CA LYS A 271 11.11 -13.67 -19.27
C LYS A 271 12.53 -13.47 -19.76
N ARG A 272 13.52 -13.56 -18.86
CA ARG A 272 14.93 -13.37 -19.21
C ARG A 272 15.52 -14.53 -20.00
N LEU A 273 15.11 -15.76 -19.70
CA LEU A 273 15.58 -16.97 -20.37
C LEU A 273 14.88 -17.22 -21.70
N ALA A 274 13.61 -16.84 -21.84
CA ALA A 274 12.81 -17.02 -23.05
C ALA A 274 13.09 -15.94 -24.10
N ALA A 275 13.58 -14.76 -23.69
CA ALA A 275 13.87 -13.62 -24.59
C ALA A 275 14.77 -13.96 -25.82
N PRO A 276 15.79 -14.83 -25.73
CA PRO A 276 16.61 -15.19 -26.89
C PRO A 276 15.92 -16.16 -27.87
N TRP A 277 14.95 -16.94 -27.39
CA TRP A 277 14.35 -18.05 -28.16
C TRP A 277 12.98 -17.70 -28.72
N TRP A 278 12.20 -16.92 -27.99
CA TRP A 278 10.90 -16.43 -28.41
C TRP A 278 11.00 -14.92 -28.66
N GLY A 279 11.35 -14.56 -29.90
CA GLY A 279 11.44 -13.16 -30.32
C GLY A 279 10.10 -12.39 -30.32
N HIS A 280 9.00 -13.00 -29.88
CA HIS A 280 7.69 -12.39 -29.71
C HIS A 280 7.03 -12.95 -28.45
N SER A 281 7.32 -12.36 -27.28
CA SER A 281 6.42 -12.50 -26.13
C SER A 281 5.05 -11.95 -26.54
N THR A 282 3.97 -12.60 -26.14
CA THR A 282 2.59 -12.14 -26.39
C THR A 282 2.15 -11.27 -25.21
N PRO A 283 2.35 -9.95 -25.26
CA PRO A 283 1.90 -9.07 -24.19
C PRO A 283 0.37 -9.11 -24.11
N LEU A 284 -0.15 -9.34 -22.90
CA LEU A 284 -1.58 -9.31 -22.59
C LEU A 284 -2.18 -7.94 -22.88
N CYS A 285 -1.40 -6.87 -22.70
CA CYS A 285 -1.86 -5.51 -22.95
C CYS A 285 -0.73 -4.63 -23.47
N THR A 286 -0.46 -4.71 -24.78
CA THR A 286 0.55 -3.88 -25.48
C THR A 286 0.44 -2.39 -25.18
N ARG A 287 -0.78 -1.90 -24.90
CA ARG A 287 -1.06 -0.48 -24.71
C ARG A 287 -0.89 -0.01 -23.26
N ILE A 288 -0.95 -0.92 -22.28
CA ILE A 288 -0.96 -0.58 -20.85
C ILE A 288 0.30 -1.09 -20.15
N SER A 289 0.70 -2.32 -20.39
CA SER A 289 1.85 -2.93 -19.73
C SER A 289 2.60 -3.82 -20.70
N THR A 290 3.82 -3.41 -21.02
CA THR A 290 4.81 -4.27 -21.69
C THR A 290 5.41 -5.30 -20.73
N GLN A 291 5.05 -5.28 -19.45
CA GLN A 291 5.55 -6.19 -18.45
C GLN A 291 4.64 -7.40 -18.23
N LEU A 292 3.44 -7.48 -18.81
CA LEU A 292 2.55 -8.61 -18.59
C LEU A 292 2.51 -9.55 -19.80
N ASP A 293 3.27 -10.64 -19.74
CA ASP A 293 3.32 -11.69 -20.76
C ASP A 293 2.53 -12.92 -20.33
N MET A 294 1.65 -13.45 -21.20
CA MET A 294 0.86 -14.66 -20.92
C MET A 294 1.72 -15.82 -20.46
N GLU A 295 2.87 -16.03 -21.12
CA GLU A 295 3.79 -17.12 -20.82
C GLU A 295 4.35 -17.00 -19.39
N SER A 296 4.75 -15.79 -19.00
CA SER A 296 5.28 -15.54 -17.66
C SER A 296 4.22 -15.75 -16.57
N LEU A 297 2.95 -15.41 -16.86
CA LEU A 297 1.82 -15.66 -15.98
C LEU A 297 1.55 -17.16 -15.84
N LEU A 298 1.55 -17.92 -16.95
CA LEU A 298 1.37 -19.36 -16.93
C LEU A 298 2.48 -20.06 -16.13
N VAL A 299 3.73 -19.62 -16.28
CA VAL A 299 4.86 -20.12 -15.48
C VAL A 299 4.67 -19.78 -14.00
N ALA A 300 4.27 -18.54 -13.68
CA ALA A 300 4.00 -18.13 -12.30
C ALA A 300 2.93 -19.03 -11.65
N ILE A 301 1.81 -19.24 -12.34
CA ILE A 301 0.71 -20.11 -11.88
C ILE A 301 1.20 -21.54 -11.71
N GLY A 302 1.93 -22.09 -12.69
CA GLY A 302 2.44 -23.46 -12.64
C GLY A 302 3.40 -23.69 -11.46
N VAL A 303 4.30 -22.75 -11.20
CA VAL A 303 5.22 -22.80 -10.06
C VAL A 303 4.47 -22.65 -8.74
N GLY A 304 3.56 -21.67 -8.64
CA GLY A 304 2.77 -21.47 -7.44
C GLY A 304 1.89 -22.67 -7.09
N ALA A 305 1.24 -23.27 -8.08
CA ALA A 305 0.47 -24.50 -7.94
C ALA A 305 1.37 -25.66 -7.46
N SER A 306 2.54 -25.83 -8.08
CA SER A 306 3.50 -26.89 -7.71
C SER A 306 3.97 -26.75 -6.27
N ILE A 307 4.34 -25.54 -5.85
CA ILE A 307 4.75 -25.26 -4.46
C ILE A 307 3.60 -25.52 -3.50
N THR A 308 2.37 -25.15 -3.85
CA THR A 308 1.19 -25.40 -3.03
C THR A 308 0.96 -26.90 -2.83
N VAL A 309 1.03 -27.70 -3.90
CA VAL A 309 0.88 -29.16 -3.82
C VAL A 309 1.99 -29.79 -2.97
N VAL A 310 3.24 -29.39 -3.19
CA VAL A 310 4.39 -29.88 -2.41
C VAL A 310 4.25 -29.50 -0.94
N ALA A 311 3.90 -28.25 -0.65
CA ALA A 311 3.73 -27.77 0.71
C ALA A 311 2.64 -28.55 1.44
N LEU A 312 1.47 -28.78 0.80
CA LEU A 312 0.36 -29.54 1.35
C LEU A 312 0.66 -31.03 1.54
N HIS A 313 1.56 -31.58 0.71
CA HIS A 313 1.98 -32.97 0.85
C HIS A 313 2.89 -33.19 2.06
N PHE A 314 3.82 -32.26 2.32
CA PHE A 314 4.81 -32.39 3.41
C PHE A 314 4.34 -31.80 4.73
N ASN A 315 3.58 -30.71 4.68
CA ASN A 315 2.95 -30.10 5.83
C ASN A 315 1.45 -30.08 5.54
N SER A 316 0.63 -30.61 6.43
CA SER A 316 -0.82 -30.45 6.36
C SER A 316 -1.29 -29.33 7.31
N PRO A 317 -0.79 -28.08 7.22
CA PRO A 317 -1.20 -27.02 8.13
C PRO A 317 -2.68 -26.64 7.97
N PHE A 318 -3.33 -27.21 6.95
CA PHE A 318 -4.73 -27.02 6.60
C PHE A 318 -5.60 -28.27 6.77
N GLY A 319 -5.13 -29.30 7.49
CA GLY A 319 -5.95 -30.42 7.94
C GLY A 319 -6.80 -31.12 6.86
N GLY A 320 -6.26 -32.09 6.13
CA GLY A 320 -7.04 -33.04 5.31
C GLY A 320 -7.85 -32.47 4.15
N GLU A 321 -7.73 -31.16 3.87
CA GLU A 321 -8.55 -30.47 2.88
C GLU A 321 -8.16 -30.77 1.42
N ASN A 322 -9.12 -30.52 0.52
CA ASN A 322 -8.99 -30.72 -0.92
C ASN A 322 -7.84 -29.87 -1.48
N VAL A 323 -6.69 -30.50 -1.77
CA VAL A 323 -5.51 -29.90 -2.43
C VAL A 323 -5.90 -29.04 -3.65
N GLY A 324 -6.94 -29.44 -4.38
CA GLY A 324 -7.46 -28.69 -5.52
C GLY A 324 -7.94 -27.27 -5.16
N VAL A 325 -8.53 -27.06 -3.99
CA VAL A 325 -9.06 -25.74 -3.57
C VAL A 325 -7.92 -24.77 -3.30
N TYR A 326 -6.92 -25.17 -2.52
CA TYR A 326 -5.73 -24.35 -2.27
C TYR A 326 -4.94 -24.05 -3.53
N THR A 327 -4.83 -25.03 -4.43
CA THR A 327 -4.15 -24.83 -5.72
C THR A 327 -4.89 -23.80 -6.58
N LEU A 328 -6.23 -23.85 -6.58
CA LEU A 328 -7.05 -22.85 -7.27
C LEU A 328 -6.92 -21.46 -6.62
N LEU A 329 -6.96 -21.37 -5.29
CA LEU A 329 -6.77 -20.11 -4.56
C LEU A 329 -5.38 -19.51 -4.81
N ALA A 330 -4.33 -20.34 -4.84
CA ALA A 330 -2.98 -19.90 -5.19
C ALA A 330 -2.93 -19.34 -6.62
N ALA A 331 -3.55 -20.03 -7.59
CA ALA A 331 -3.63 -19.53 -8.96
C ALA A 331 -4.37 -18.19 -9.06
N LEU A 332 -5.53 -18.07 -8.39
CA LEU A 332 -6.30 -16.82 -8.34
C LEU A 332 -5.54 -15.70 -7.62
N GLY A 333 -4.86 -16.00 -6.51
CA GLY A 333 -4.00 -15.06 -5.79
C GLY A 333 -2.86 -14.55 -6.66
N ILE A 334 -2.23 -15.40 -7.47
CA ILE A 334 -1.20 -15.00 -8.43
C ILE A 334 -1.77 -14.08 -9.52
N ILE A 335 -2.99 -14.33 -9.99
CA ILE A 335 -3.67 -13.43 -10.94
C ILE A 335 -3.93 -12.06 -10.29
N CYS A 336 -4.48 -12.03 -9.07
CA CYS A 336 -4.73 -10.79 -8.33
C CYS A 336 -3.43 -10.02 -8.01
N MET A 337 -2.36 -10.73 -7.68
CA MET A 337 -1.01 -10.19 -7.53
C MET A 337 -0.58 -9.43 -8.79
N GLN A 338 -0.73 -10.03 -9.97
CA GLN A 338 -0.39 -9.40 -11.25
C GLN A 338 -1.30 -8.20 -11.58
N LEU A 339 -2.59 -8.27 -11.26
CA LEU A 339 -3.50 -7.12 -11.38
C LEU A 339 -3.03 -5.93 -10.51
N GLY A 340 -2.52 -6.20 -9.30
CA GLY A 340 -1.94 -5.17 -8.44
C GLY A 340 -0.72 -4.49 -9.07
N GLU A 341 0.14 -5.23 -9.76
CA GLU A 341 1.30 -4.68 -10.49
C GLU A 341 0.85 -3.77 -11.64
N ILE A 342 -0.16 -4.18 -12.41
CA ILE A 342 -0.71 -3.36 -13.52
C ILE A 342 -1.30 -2.05 -13.00
N ILE A 343 -2.05 -2.08 -11.90
CA ILE A 343 -2.64 -0.86 -11.30
C ILE A 343 -1.55 0.13 -10.91
N LEU A 344 -0.46 -0.35 -10.32
CA LEU A 344 0.69 0.50 -9.96
C LEU A 344 1.40 1.06 -11.19
N GLU A 345 1.56 0.27 -12.25
CA GLU A 345 2.11 0.76 -13.52
C GLU A 345 1.25 1.84 -14.16
N LEU A 346 -0.08 1.68 -14.12
CA LEU A 346 -1.03 2.68 -14.60
C LEU A 346 -0.92 4.00 -13.81
N TRP A 347 -0.79 3.93 -12.48
CA TRP A 347 -0.53 5.13 -11.67
C TRP A 347 0.84 5.74 -11.95
N GLY A 348 1.87 4.90 -12.16
CA GLY A 348 3.20 5.34 -12.58
C GLY A 348 3.14 6.11 -13.90
N GLN A 349 2.48 5.55 -14.91
CA GLN A 349 2.29 6.20 -16.22
C GLN A 349 1.48 7.49 -16.11
N ALA A 350 0.40 7.50 -15.34
CA ALA A 350 -0.39 8.71 -15.09
C ALA A 350 0.44 9.81 -14.42
N ALA A 351 1.34 9.44 -13.49
CA ALA A 351 2.30 10.34 -12.86
C ALA A 351 3.51 10.67 -13.74
N GLY A 352 3.68 9.95 -14.85
CA GLY A 352 4.84 9.95 -15.75
C GLY A 352 6.15 9.57 -15.08
N VAL A 353 6.09 8.61 -14.15
CA VAL A 353 7.27 8.03 -13.53
C VAL A 353 7.29 6.52 -13.70
N LYS A 354 8.50 5.99 -13.91
CA LYS A 354 8.71 4.55 -14.07
C LYS A 354 8.61 3.80 -12.74
N HIS A 355 8.99 4.45 -11.64
CA HIS A 355 9.03 3.85 -10.31
C HIS A 355 8.38 4.79 -9.29
N THR A 356 7.64 4.18 -8.38
CA THR A 356 6.85 4.84 -7.32
C THR A 356 7.74 5.51 -6.26
N GLY A 357 8.92 4.95 -5.98
CA GLY A 357 9.86 5.49 -5.01
C GLY A 357 11.22 4.79 -5.01
N ARG A 358 12.16 5.33 -4.21
CA ARG A 358 13.50 4.75 -3.94
C ARG A 358 13.73 4.50 -2.45
N SER A 359 12.66 4.29 -1.68
CA SER A 359 12.73 4.20 -0.20
C SER A 359 13.54 3.00 0.29
N LEU A 360 13.69 1.96 -0.53
CA LEU A 360 14.57 0.82 -0.28
C LEU A 360 15.68 0.76 -1.33
N PRO A 361 16.90 0.30 -0.97
CA PRO A 361 17.94 0.03 -1.95
C PRO A 361 17.42 -0.96 -3.00
N GLY A 362 17.62 -0.61 -4.28
CA GLY A 362 17.07 -1.32 -5.44
C GLY A 362 16.25 -0.40 -6.36
N ASN A 363 15.86 -0.91 -7.53
CA ASN A 363 15.19 -0.10 -8.56
C ASN A 363 13.69 0.14 -8.31
N ARG A 364 13.06 -0.59 -7.37
CA ARG A 364 11.62 -0.52 -7.08
C ARG A 364 11.34 -0.01 -5.67
N GLY A 365 10.30 0.81 -5.53
CA GLY A 365 9.81 1.38 -4.27
C GLY A 365 9.22 0.34 -3.32
N LEU A 366 8.88 0.74 -2.08
CA LEU A 366 8.27 -0.18 -1.13
C LEU A 366 6.81 -0.50 -1.53
N LEU A 367 6.05 0.49 -1.99
CA LEU A 367 4.68 0.36 -2.43
C LEU A 367 4.54 -0.71 -3.52
N GLU A 368 5.45 -0.73 -4.48
CA GLU A 368 5.51 -1.74 -5.55
C GLU A 368 5.71 -3.16 -5.01
N ARG A 369 6.52 -3.33 -3.96
CA ARG A 369 6.82 -4.65 -3.41
C ARG A 369 5.70 -5.16 -2.52
N THR A 370 5.15 -4.29 -1.68
CA THR A 370 4.16 -4.67 -0.67
C THR A 370 2.80 -4.91 -1.31
N THR A 371 2.33 -3.98 -2.15
CA THR A 371 1.02 -4.06 -2.80
C THR A 371 0.85 -5.36 -3.57
N VAL A 372 1.86 -5.77 -4.33
CA VAL A 372 1.75 -6.95 -5.19
C VAL A 372 1.53 -8.21 -4.36
N VAL A 373 2.28 -8.38 -3.27
CA VAL A 373 2.11 -9.51 -2.33
C VAL A 373 0.74 -9.45 -1.63
N VAL A 374 0.33 -8.26 -1.21
CA VAL A 374 -0.91 -8.05 -0.45
C VAL A 374 -2.15 -8.24 -1.34
N ALA A 375 -2.09 -7.82 -2.61
CA ALA A 375 -3.15 -8.03 -3.59
C ALA A 375 -3.45 -9.51 -3.84
N GLY A 376 -2.45 -10.39 -3.77
CA GLY A 376 -2.66 -11.83 -3.90
C GLY A 376 -3.38 -12.46 -2.71
N VAL A 377 -3.20 -11.88 -1.51
CA VAL A 377 -3.78 -12.42 -0.27
C VAL A 377 -5.30 -12.23 -0.17
N ILE A 378 -5.85 -11.20 -0.81
CA ILE A 378 -7.28 -10.88 -0.69
C ILE A 378 -8.20 -12.06 -1.05
N VAL A 379 -7.76 -12.94 -1.96
CA VAL A 379 -8.52 -14.10 -2.43
C VAL A 379 -8.66 -15.19 -1.36
N PHE A 380 -7.72 -15.25 -0.41
CA PHE A 380 -7.72 -16.25 0.64
C PHE A 380 -8.70 -15.91 1.78
N LEU A 381 -9.09 -14.64 1.93
CA LEU A 381 -9.93 -14.19 3.04
C LEU A 381 -11.33 -14.83 3.06
N PRO A 382 -12.11 -14.83 1.97
CA PRO A 382 -13.45 -15.41 2.00
C PRO A 382 -13.42 -16.91 2.30
N TYR A 383 -12.37 -17.59 1.84
CA TYR A 383 -12.21 -19.02 2.06
C TYR A 383 -11.90 -19.35 3.52
N LEU A 384 -10.96 -18.62 4.13
CA LEU A 384 -10.64 -18.77 5.55
C LEU A 384 -11.82 -18.38 6.45
N ALA A 385 -12.57 -17.35 6.05
CA ALA A 385 -13.81 -16.96 6.74
C ALA A 385 -14.93 -18.01 6.63
N ALA A 386 -14.96 -18.80 5.54
CA ALA A 386 -15.93 -19.89 5.40
C ALA A 386 -15.57 -21.11 6.26
N GLN A 387 -14.27 -21.35 6.50
CA GLN A 387 -13.80 -22.47 7.32
C GLN A 387 -14.06 -22.27 8.81
N SER A 388 -14.05 -21.03 9.31
CA SER A 388 -14.30 -20.74 10.73
C SER A 388 -15.73 -21.00 11.19
N ILE A 389 -16.67 -21.14 10.25
CA ILE A 389 -18.12 -21.33 10.50
C ILE A 389 -18.45 -22.81 10.70
N ASN A 390 -17.59 -23.72 10.21
CA ASN A 390 -17.73 -25.17 10.34
C ASN A 390 -16.85 -25.71 11.46
#